data_AF-A0A1A2N9D6-F1
#
_entry.id   AF-A0A1A2N9D6-F1
#
_cell.length_a   1.000
_cell.length_b   1.000
_cell.length_c   1.000
_cell.angle_alpha   90.00
_cell.angle_beta   90.00
_cell.angle_gamma   90.00
#
_symmetry.space_group_name_H-M   'P 1'
#
loop_
_entity.id
_entity.type
_entity.pdbx_description
1 polymer ?
#
loop_
_entity_poly.entity_id
_entity_poly.type
_entity_poly.pdbx_seq_one_letter_code
_entity_poly.pdbx_strand_id
1 'polypeptide(L)'
;MATAAEHAAGQLASVRDDPMARLALLRTLYETPAGWDERRLPYRRAALAFMRWELRRGVLNPTDAAAPGSPWWRAINDRLLRDTAEARAHVLGLGGPTTSSSVADSVTFIRRPSVRTWYRAHNAIIVRAYLDNRELAEGESRVERFFINLVLVRVLFAHALVAAPRLALGWLSPLAPLLGDPRLAVTGIFLQLSRVLPDRYPLREDLDWYVGRENGFGRVLDLGVIRPRLDQLYSWSARELSIPELAPLLRDGVPAYAWDCSDMGPWGSSPGLTTRATRRVLPPPKFVA
;
A
#
# COMPACT_ATOMS: atom_id res chain seq x y z
N MET A 1 -34.55 0.08 -3.48
CA MET A 1 -33.44 1.05 -3.67
C MET A 1 -32.14 0.27 -3.55
N ALA A 2 -31.15 0.52 -4.43
CA ALA A 2 -29.85 -0.15 -4.33
C ALA A 2 -29.13 0.26 -3.04
N THR A 3 -28.51 -0.72 -2.38
CA THR A 3 -27.62 -0.51 -1.23
C THR A 3 -26.33 0.17 -1.68
N ALA A 4 -25.57 0.72 -0.72
CA ALA A 4 -24.24 1.29 -1.00
C ALA A 4 -23.30 0.27 -1.65
N ALA A 5 -23.36 -1.00 -1.21
CA ALA A 5 -22.57 -2.09 -1.75
C ALA A 5 -22.91 -2.43 -3.20
N GLU A 6 -24.21 -2.55 -3.52
CA GLU A 6 -24.68 -2.80 -4.89
C GLU A 6 -24.31 -1.64 -5.83
N HIS A 7 -24.41 -0.39 -5.35
CA HIS A 7 -23.98 0.78 -6.11
C HIS A 7 -22.48 0.73 -6.43
N ALA A 8 -21.66 0.45 -5.42
CA ALA A 8 -20.20 0.34 -5.59
C ALA A 8 -19.81 -0.80 -6.54
N ALA A 9 -20.49 -1.95 -6.45
CA ALA A 9 -20.29 -3.07 -7.35
C ALA A 9 -20.61 -2.70 -8.81
N GLY A 10 -21.72 -1.97 -9.03
CA GLY A 10 -22.09 -1.47 -10.35
C GLY A 10 -21.05 -0.50 -10.95
N GLN A 11 -20.54 0.44 -10.14
CA GLN A 11 -19.48 1.36 -10.57
C GLN A 11 -18.16 0.64 -10.92
N LEU A 12 -17.78 -0.36 -10.12
CA LEU A 12 -16.58 -1.15 -10.41
C LEU A 12 -16.77 -1.97 -11.70
N ALA A 13 -17.92 -2.63 -11.85
CA ALA A 13 -18.22 -3.45 -13.03
C ALA A 13 -18.14 -2.62 -14.32
N SER A 14 -18.61 -1.38 -14.31
CA SER A 14 -18.59 -0.52 -15.50
C SER A 14 -17.20 -0.07 -15.94
N VAL A 15 -16.18 -0.18 -15.08
CA VAL A 15 -14.80 0.25 -15.38
C VAL A 15 -13.80 -0.90 -15.35
N ARG A 16 -14.23 -2.13 -15.04
CA ARG A 16 -13.33 -3.25 -14.68
C ARG A 16 -12.22 -3.44 -15.70
N ASP A 17 -12.54 -3.46 -16.99
CA ASP A 17 -11.61 -3.75 -18.09
C ASP A 17 -11.11 -2.50 -18.82
N ASP A 18 -11.39 -1.29 -18.32
CA ASP A 18 -10.82 -0.04 -18.85
C ASP A 18 -9.89 0.61 -17.80
N PRO A 19 -8.55 0.47 -17.96
CA PRO A 19 -7.58 1.04 -17.02
C PRO A 19 -7.74 2.55 -16.81
N MET A 20 -8.08 3.29 -17.87
CA MET A 20 -8.26 4.74 -17.80
C MET A 20 -9.56 5.10 -17.09
N ALA A 21 -10.64 4.36 -17.33
CA ALA A 21 -11.90 4.53 -16.61
C ALA A 21 -11.75 4.21 -15.11
N ARG A 22 -10.92 3.22 -14.74
CA ARG A 22 -10.58 2.95 -13.33
C ARG A 22 -9.94 4.17 -12.66
N LEU A 23 -8.99 4.83 -13.34
CA LEU A 23 -8.34 6.05 -12.84
C LEU A 23 -9.34 7.21 -12.73
N ALA A 24 -10.22 7.36 -13.72
CA ALA A 24 -11.28 8.36 -13.69
C ALA A 24 -12.23 8.10 -12.51
N LEU A 25 -12.64 6.86 -12.27
CA LEU A 25 -13.47 6.48 -11.13
C LEU A 25 -12.78 6.89 -9.81
N LEU A 26 -11.54 6.45 -9.57
CA LEU A 26 -10.82 6.82 -8.35
C LEU A 26 -10.77 8.35 -8.14
N ARG A 27 -10.56 9.12 -9.21
CA ARG A 27 -10.57 10.58 -9.14
C ARG A 27 -11.93 11.11 -8.64
N THR A 28 -13.03 10.64 -9.20
CA THR A 28 -14.39 11.06 -8.80
C THR A 28 -14.75 10.66 -7.39
N LEU A 29 -14.21 9.54 -6.88
CA LEU A 29 -14.48 9.07 -5.52
C LEU A 29 -13.93 10.02 -4.44
N TYR A 30 -12.88 10.77 -4.75
CA TYR A 30 -12.34 11.80 -3.85
C TYR A 30 -13.05 13.15 -3.97
N GLU A 31 -13.81 13.39 -5.04
CA GLU A 31 -14.50 14.66 -5.28
C GLU A 31 -15.68 14.84 -4.30
N THR A 32 -15.81 16.06 -3.79
CA THR A 32 -16.87 16.53 -2.89
C THR A 32 -18.07 17.04 -3.66
N PRO A 33 -19.30 16.66 -3.28
CA PRO A 33 -20.48 17.42 -3.69
C PRO A 33 -20.37 18.88 -3.25
N ALA A 34 -21.08 19.78 -3.93
CA ALA A 34 -21.14 21.17 -3.50
C ALA A 34 -21.64 21.29 -2.05
N GLY A 35 -20.99 22.15 -1.25
CA GLY A 35 -21.34 22.36 0.16
C GLY A 35 -20.70 21.38 1.15
N TRP A 36 -19.84 20.46 0.69
CA TRP A 36 -19.12 19.52 1.55
C TRP A 36 -17.70 19.96 1.85
N ASP A 37 -17.15 19.48 2.98
CA ASP A 37 -15.77 19.75 3.39
C ASP A 37 -14.75 19.19 2.39
N GLU A 38 -14.02 20.08 1.72
CA GLU A 38 -12.99 19.76 0.73
C GLU A 38 -11.65 19.31 1.33
N ARG A 39 -11.52 19.25 2.68
CA ARG A 39 -10.29 18.81 3.36
C ARG A 39 -9.77 17.44 2.92
N ARG A 40 -10.62 16.60 2.31
CA ARG A 40 -10.22 15.30 1.75
C ARG A 40 -9.50 15.38 0.40
N LEU A 41 -9.70 16.45 -0.38
CA LEU A 41 -9.21 16.55 -1.75
C LEU A 41 -7.68 16.46 -1.87
N PRO A 42 -6.86 17.03 -0.97
CA PRO A 42 -5.41 16.87 -1.02
C PRO A 42 -4.92 15.41 -0.92
N TYR A 43 -5.66 14.53 -0.22
CA TYR A 43 -5.30 13.12 -0.06
C TYR A 43 -5.44 12.30 -1.35
N ARG A 44 -6.24 12.80 -2.30
CA ARG A 44 -6.37 12.23 -3.65
C ARG A 44 -5.02 12.09 -4.36
N ARG A 45 -4.07 12.98 -4.05
CA ARG A 45 -2.77 13.06 -4.73
C ARG A 45 -2.00 11.74 -4.63
N ALA A 46 -1.85 11.18 -3.43
CA ALA A 46 -1.11 9.93 -3.22
C ALA A 46 -1.80 8.75 -3.93
N ALA A 47 -3.13 8.63 -3.78
CA ALA A 47 -3.91 7.57 -4.40
C ALA A 47 -3.80 7.59 -5.94
N LEU A 48 -3.93 8.77 -6.56
CA LEU A 48 -3.78 8.92 -8.01
C LEU A 48 -2.34 8.71 -8.48
N ALA A 49 -1.34 9.11 -7.70
CA ALA A 49 0.07 8.90 -8.06
C ALA A 49 0.38 7.40 -8.15
N PHE A 50 -0.11 6.62 -7.18
CA PHE A 50 0.02 5.16 -7.19
C PHE A 50 -0.70 4.53 -8.38
N MET A 51 -1.96 4.89 -8.61
CA MET A 51 -2.73 4.33 -9.72
C MET A 51 -2.15 4.69 -11.10
N ARG A 52 -1.58 5.89 -11.26
CA ARG A 52 -0.86 6.25 -12.49
C ARG A 52 0.41 5.41 -12.68
N TRP A 53 1.08 5.01 -11.60
CA TRP A 53 2.19 4.06 -11.70
C TRP A 53 1.69 2.69 -12.14
N GLU A 54 0.59 2.18 -11.57
CA GLU A 54 -0.03 0.91 -11.99
C GLU A 54 -0.38 0.91 -13.49
N LEU A 55 -0.92 2.03 -13.99
CA LEU A 55 -1.19 2.23 -15.42
C LEU A 55 0.08 2.23 -16.26
N ARG A 56 1.09 3.03 -15.90
CA ARG A 56 2.34 3.09 -16.65
C ARG A 56 3.04 1.74 -16.70
N ARG A 57 2.96 0.97 -15.61
CA ARG A 57 3.54 -0.37 -15.52
C ARG A 57 2.79 -1.40 -16.37
N GLY A 58 1.52 -1.15 -16.69
CA GLY A 58 0.67 -2.07 -17.43
C GLY A 58 0.03 -3.16 -16.58
N VAL A 59 0.15 -3.10 -15.24
CA VAL A 59 -0.42 -4.13 -14.35
C VAL A 59 -1.95 -4.13 -14.35
N LEU A 60 -2.58 -3.03 -14.77
CA LEU A 60 -4.03 -2.91 -14.88
C LEU A 60 -4.58 -3.22 -16.27
N ASN A 61 -3.77 -3.64 -17.25
CA ASN A 61 -4.30 -4.02 -18.56
C ASN A 61 -5.31 -5.18 -18.43
N PRO A 62 -6.29 -5.32 -19.35
CA PRO A 62 -7.15 -6.50 -19.40
C PRO A 62 -6.33 -7.79 -19.48
N THR A 63 -6.82 -8.87 -18.88
CA THR A 63 -6.09 -10.15 -18.83
C THR A 63 -6.06 -10.88 -20.18
N ASP A 64 -6.93 -10.51 -21.11
CA ASP A 64 -7.04 -11.00 -22.48
C ASP A 64 -6.38 -10.06 -23.51
N ALA A 65 -5.78 -8.96 -23.08
CA ALA A 65 -5.06 -8.03 -23.96
C ALA A 65 -3.75 -8.64 -24.48
N ALA A 66 -3.24 -8.12 -25.60
CA ALA A 66 -1.95 -8.54 -26.18
C ALA A 66 -0.76 -8.37 -25.21
N ALA A 67 -0.84 -7.38 -24.31
CA ALA A 67 0.05 -7.22 -23.18
C ALA A 67 -0.79 -7.29 -21.89
N PRO A 68 -1.05 -8.49 -21.34
CA PRO A 68 -2.00 -8.67 -20.27
C PRO A 68 -1.48 -8.07 -18.95
N GLY A 69 -2.40 -7.58 -18.12
CA GLY A 69 -2.10 -7.09 -16.78
C GLY A 69 -1.93 -8.22 -15.78
N SER A 70 -1.59 -7.85 -14.54
CA SER A 70 -1.49 -8.80 -13.44
C SER A 70 -2.87 -9.08 -12.85
N PRO A 71 -3.30 -10.35 -12.76
CA PRO A 71 -4.54 -10.71 -12.08
C PRO A 71 -4.55 -10.22 -10.62
N TRP A 72 -3.41 -10.34 -9.93
CA TRP A 72 -3.27 -9.90 -8.55
C TRP A 72 -3.42 -8.38 -8.42
N TRP A 73 -2.66 -7.58 -9.18
CA TRP A 73 -2.74 -6.11 -9.11
C TRP A 73 -4.13 -5.59 -9.48
N ARG A 74 -4.80 -6.20 -10.46
CA ARG A 74 -6.20 -5.90 -10.80
C ARG A 74 -7.13 -6.15 -9.62
N ALA A 75 -6.98 -7.28 -8.91
CA ALA A 75 -7.79 -7.60 -7.74
C ALA A 75 -7.55 -6.64 -6.56
N ILE A 76 -6.29 -6.23 -6.32
CA ILE A 76 -5.97 -5.19 -5.32
C ILE A 76 -6.66 -3.87 -5.68
N ASN A 77 -6.58 -3.46 -6.95
CA ASN A 77 -7.21 -2.24 -7.42
C ASN A 77 -8.75 -2.33 -7.40
N ASP A 78 -9.34 -3.50 -7.67
CA ASP A 78 -10.78 -3.76 -7.54
C ASP A 78 -11.25 -3.50 -6.11
N ARG A 79 -10.53 -4.03 -5.11
CA ARG A 79 -10.83 -3.78 -3.69
C ARG A 79 -10.73 -2.30 -3.35
N LEU A 80 -9.68 -1.61 -3.82
CA LEU A 80 -9.48 -0.18 -3.61
C LEU A 80 -10.66 0.64 -4.14
N LEU A 81 -11.07 0.39 -5.38
CA LEU A 81 -12.18 1.10 -6.00
C LEU A 81 -13.51 0.78 -5.31
N ARG A 82 -13.79 -0.50 -5.06
CA ARG A 82 -15.04 -0.95 -4.45
C ARG A 82 -15.24 -0.39 -3.05
N ASP A 83 -14.26 -0.55 -2.15
CA ASP A 83 -14.40 -0.13 -0.77
C ASP A 83 -14.48 1.42 -0.66
N THR A 84 -13.73 2.14 -1.51
CA THR A 84 -13.80 3.61 -1.56
C THR A 84 -15.15 4.08 -2.13
N ALA A 85 -15.68 3.41 -3.15
CA ALA A 85 -16.98 3.70 -3.74
C ALA A 85 -18.13 3.45 -2.77
N GLU A 86 -18.10 2.32 -2.06
CA GLU A 86 -19.09 1.94 -1.06
C GLU A 86 -19.10 2.94 0.11
N ALA A 87 -17.91 3.31 0.61
CA ALA A 87 -17.80 4.30 1.67
C ALA A 87 -18.36 5.67 1.25
N ARG A 88 -18.10 6.10 0.00
CA ARG A 88 -18.69 7.32 -0.56
C ARG A 88 -20.21 7.21 -0.66
N ALA A 89 -20.73 6.09 -1.15
CA ALA A 89 -22.17 5.85 -1.27
C ALA A 89 -22.89 5.92 0.09
N HIS A 90 -22.33 5.31 1.14
CA HIS A 90 -22.86 5.43 2.50
C HIS A 90 -22.92 6.87 2.99
N VAL A 91 -21.86 7.61 2.74
CA VAL A 91 -21.76 8.99 3.17
C VAL A 91 -22.74 9.89 2.38
N LEU A 92 -23.04 9.56 1.12
CA LEU A 92 -24.09 10.17 0.31
C LEU A 92 -25.53 9.72 0.66
N GLY A 93 -25.70 8.88 1.67
CA GLY A 93 -27.00 8.49 2.21
C GLY A 93 -27.58 7.19 1.65
N LEU A 94 -26.81 6.41 0.87
CA LEU A 94 -27.25 5.05 0.51
C LEU A 94 -27.20 4.13 1.73
N GLY A 95 -28.25 3.33 1.90
CA GLY A 95 -28.41 2.41 3.01
C GLY A 95 -27.66 1.08 2.86
N GLY A 96 -27.93 0.17 3.80
CA GLY A 96 -27.28 -1.14 3.91
C GLY A 96 -26.13 -1.15 4.94
N PRO A 97 -25.70 -2.33 5.40
CA PRO A 97 -24.50 -2.47 6.21
C PRO A 97 -23.24 -2.28 5.36
N THR A 98 -22.14 -1.85 5.99
CA THR A 98 -20.81 -1.86 5.36
C THR A 98 -20.34 -3.30 5.13
N THR A 99 -19.82 -3.61 3.95
CA THR A 99 -19.37 -4.97 3.59
C THR A 99 -18.08 -5.40 4.28
N SER A 100 -17.31 -4.46 4.84
CA SER A 100 -16.09 -4.77 5.60
C SER A 100 -15.69 -3.64 6.56
N SER A 101 -14.74 -3.95 7.46
CA SER A 101 -14.15 -2.92 8.33
C SER A 101 -13.40 -1.84 7.56
N SER A 102 -12.80 -2.17 6.41
CA SER A 102 -12.11 -1.19 5.55
C SER A 102 -13.07 -0.16 4.95
N VAL A 103 -14.32 -0.55 4.64
CA VAL A 103 -15.37 0.39 4.27
C VAL A 103 -15.73 1.30 5.45
N ALA A 104 -15.87 0.74 6.66
CA ALA A 104 -16.15 1.53 7.86
C ALA A 104 -15.03 2.55 8.18
N ASP A 105 -13.76 2.14 8.11
CA ASP A 105 -12.61 3.04 8.26
C ASP A 105 -12.61 4.14 7.19
N SER A 106 -12.99 3.80 5.95
CA SER A 106 -13.11 4.75 4.85
C SER A 106 -14.26 5.76 5.06
N VAL A 107 -15.41 5.33 5.60
CA VAL A 107 -16.49 6.24 6.04
C VAL A 107 -15.98 7.18 7.12
N THR A 108 -15.22 6.69 8.09
CA THR A 108 -14.58 7.53 9.12
C THR A 108 -13.66 8.57 8.51
N PHE A 109 -12.82 8.19 7.54
CA PHE A 109 -11.97 9.14 6.82
C PHE A 109 -12.78 10.22 6.10
N ILE A 110 -13.81 9.83 5.33
CA ILE A 110 -14.63 10.80 4.57
C ILE A 110 -15.31 11.80 5.51
N ARG A 111 -15.82 11.33 6.66
CA ARG A 111 -16.49 12.19 7.66
C ARG A 111 -15.52 13.05 8.47
N ARG A 112 -14.30 12.57 8.73
CA ARG A 112 -13.27 13.26 9.53
C ARG A 112 -11.89 13.11 8.86
N PRO A 113 -11.61 13.90 7.80
CA PRO A 113 -10.37 13.76 7.05
C PRO A 113 -9.15 14.16 7.89
N SER A 114 -8.21 13.22 8.04
CA SER A 114 -6.90 13.44 8.66
C SER A 114 -5.89 12.48 8.04
N VAL A 115 -4.60 12.74 8.21
CA VAL A 115 -3.55 11.83 7.70
C VAL A 115 -3.67 10.45 8.32
N ARG A 116 -3.98 10.37 9.61
CA ARG A 116 -4.17 9.10 10.32
C ARG A 116 -5.39 8.33 9.81
N THR A 117 -6.54 9.00 9.67
CA THR A 117 -7.75 8.35 9.17
C THR A 117 -7.61 7.93 7.70
N TRP A 118 -6.87 8.69 6.88
CA TRP A 118 -6.56 8.31 5.50
C TRP A 118 -5.72 7.04 5.43
N TYR A 119 -4.59 6.98 6.17
CA TYR A 119 -3.75 5.78 6.17
C TYR A 119 -4.45 4.57 6.74
N ARG A 120 -5.23 4.74 7.82
CA ARG A 120 -6.03 3.64 8.39
C ARG A 120 -6.99 3.07 7.34
N ALA A 121 -7.78 3.92 6.70
CA ALA A 121 -8.71 3.51 5.65
C ALA A 121 -7.99 2.85 4.46
N HIS A 122 -6.99 3.52 3.90
CA HIS A 122 -6.26 3.05 2.74
C HIS A 122 -5.54 1.73 3.01
N ASN A 123 -4.76 1.63 4.10
CA ASN A 123 -4.00 0.43 4.40
C ASN A 123 -4.91 -0.73 4.84
N ALA A 124 -6.07 -0.48 5.46
CA ALA A 124 -7.04 -1.53 5.74
C ALA A 124 -7.56 -2.17 4.45
N ILE A 125 -7.86 -1.37 3.42
CA ILE A 125 -8.22 -1.87 2.08
C ILE A 125 -7.07 -2.71 1.51
N ILE A 126 -5.86 -2.16 1.46
CA ILE A 126 -4.71 -2.85 0.85
C ILE A 126 -4.40 -4.17 1.57
N VAL A 127 -4.33 -4.18 2.90
CA VAL A 127 -4.04 -5.39 3.67
C VAL A 127 -5.12 -6.45 3.48
N ARG A 128 -6.41 -6.07 3.51
CA ARG A 128 -7.49 -7.02 3.23
C ARG A 128 -7.39 -7.56 1.80
N ALA A 129 -7.09 -6.71 0.83
CA ALA A 129 -6.89 -7.14 -0.54
C ALA A 129 -5.74 -8.14 -0.69
N TYR A 130 -4.63 -7.95 0.04
CA TYR A 130 -3.54 -8.93 0.08
C TYR A 130 -4.05 -10.27 0.63
N LEU A 131 -4.68 -10.26 1.80
CA LEU A 131 -5.17 -11.48 2.44
C LEU A 131 -6.17 -12.25 1.56
N ASP A 132 -7.11 -11.54 0.93
CA ASP A 132 -8.14 -12.12 0.08
C ASP A 132 -7.58 -12.70 -1.24
N ASN A 133 -6.41 -12.25 -1.70
CA ASN A 133 -5.88 -12.57 -3.04
C ASN A 133 -4.52 -13.26 -3.00
N ARG A 134 -4.21 -13.99 -1.93
CA ARG A 134 -2.93 -14.72 -1.79
C ARG A 134 -2.66 -15.67 -2.96
N GLU A 135 -3.66 -16.43 -3.39
CA GLU A 135 -3.52 -17.41 -4.49
C GLU A 135 -3.11 -16.75 -5.81
N LEU A 136 -3.66 -15.56 -6.11
CA LEU A 136 -3.26 -14.79 -7.28
C LEU A 136 -1.81 -14.32 -7.19
N ALA A 137 -1.32 -13.97 -5.99
CA ALA A 137 0.07 -13.62 -5.79
C ALA A 137 1.01 -14.83 -5.96
N GLU A 138 0.60 -16.03 -5.56
CA GLU A 138 1.40 -17.25 -5.72
C GLU A 138 1.66 -17.59 -7.19
N GLY A 139 0.72 -17.23 -8.08
CA GLY A 139 0.85 -17.32 -9.53
C GLY A 139 1.76 -16.27 -10.18
N GLU A 140 2.16 -15.21 -9.46
CA GLU A 140 3.11 -14.23 -9.96
C GLU A 140 4.55 -14.76 -9.92
N SER A 141 5.43 -14.25 -10.78
CA SER A 141 6.84 -14.65 -10.79
C SER A 141 7.53 -14.35 -9.45
N ARG A 142 8.64 -15.03 -9.16
CA ARG A 142 9.44 -14.79 -7.94
C ARG A 142 9.77 -13.30 -7.77
N VAL A 143 10.24 -12.63 -8.82
CA VAL A 143 10.58 -11.20 -8.76
C VAL A 143 9.36 -10.32 -8.47
N GLU A 144 8.18 -10.64 -9.04
CA GLU A 144 6.93 -9.93 -8.75
C GLU A 144 6.50 -10.12 -7.29
N ARG A 145 6.59 -11.33 -6.75
CA ARG A 145 6.26 -11.61 -5.35
C ARG A 145 7.17 -10.88 -4.37
N PHE A 146 8.45 -10.72 -4.71
CA PHE A 146 9.36 -9.85 -3.94
C PHE A 146 8.86 -8.41 -3.93
N PHE A 147 8.50 -7.86 -5.09
CA PHE A 147 8.01 -6.49 -5.19
C PHE A 147 6.67 -6.27 -4.50
N ILE A 148 5.77 -7.26 -4.53
CA ILE A 148 4.51 -7.25 -3.77
C ILE A 148 4.80 -7.13 -2.26
N ASN A 149 5.70 -7.95 -1.73
CA ASN A 149 6.09 -7.86 -0.32
C ASN A 149 6.75 -6.50 0.01
N LEU A 150 7.60 -6.00 -0.88
CA LEU A 150 8.25 -4.71 -0.72
C LEU A 150 7.24 -3.57 -0.69
N VAL A 151 6.19 -3.64 -1.53
CA VAL A 151 5.09 -2.69 -1.52
C VAL A 151 4.42 -2.70 -0.16
N LEU A 152 4.01 -3.87 0.34
CA LEU A 152 3.36 -4.00 1.65
C LEU A 152 4.20 -3.39 2.78
N VAL A 153 5.48 -3.75 2.86
CA VAL A 153 6.40 -3.21 3.86
C VAL A 153 6.41 -1.67 3.84
N ARG A 154 6.49 -1.08 2.64
CA ARG A 154 6.55 0.37 2.46
C ARG A 154 5.22 1.07 2.79
N VAL A 155 4.07 0.51 2.44
CA VAL A 155 2.78 1.11 2.85
C VAL A 155 2.57 1.07 4.37
N LEU A 156 2.96 -0.02 5.03
CA LEU A 156 2.90 -0.11 6.50
C LEU A 156 3.84 0.92 7.14
N PHE A 157 5.06 1.04 6.64
CA PHE A 157 6.04 1.99 7.17
C PHE A 157 5.59 3.45 6.97
N ALA A 158 4.99 3.78 5.82
CA ALA A 158 4.44 5.11 5.57
C ALA A 158 3.33 5.48 6.58
N HIS A 159 2.48 4.52 6.95
CA HIS A 159 1.50 4.73 8.01
C HIS A 159 2.17 4.93 9.38
N ALA A 160 3.19 4.13 9.70
CA ALA A 160 3.92 4.27 10.96
C ALA A 160 4.62 5.63 11.10
N LEU A 161 5.10 6.24 10.00
CA LEU A 161 5.70 7.58 10.05
C LEU A 161 4.76 8.64 10.65
N VAL A 162 3.45 8.49 10.45
CA VAL A 162 2.45 9.47 10.92
C VAL A 162 1.79 8.99 12.21
N ALA A 163 1.46 7.70 12.31
CA ALA A 163 0.66 7.17 13.42
C ALA A 163 1.49 6.58 14.57
N ALA A 164 2.77 6.24 14.33
CA ALA A 164 3.72 5.73 15.32
C ALA A 164 5.16 6.24 15.04
N PRO A 165 5.38 7.57 15.05
CA PRO A 165 6.63 8.18 14.56
C PRO A 165 7.89 7.73 15.31
N ARG A 166 7.76 7.35 16.59
CA ARG A 166 8.86 6.77 17.39
C ARG A 166 9.22 5.35 16.96
N LEU A 167 8.24 4.54 16.55
CA LEU A 167 8.52 3.24 15.94
C LEU A 167 9.29 3.46 14.64
N ALA A 168 8.82 4.38 13.79
CA ALA A 168 9.39 4.59 12.46
C ALA A 168 10.80 5.22 12.48
N LEU A 169 11.00 6.31 13.21
CA LEU A 169 12.26 7.10 13.19
C LEU A 169 12.94 7.26 14.56
N GLY A 170 12.45 6.64 15.63
CA GLY A 170 13.06 6.74 16.95
C GLY A 170 13.19 8.20 17.43
N TRP A 171 14.42 8.65 17.68
CA TRP A 171 14.70 10.02 18.13
C TRP A 171 14.44 11.08 17.05
N LEU A 172 14.49 10.71 15.75
CA LEU A 172 14.10 11.58 14.63
C LEU A 172 12.58 11.64 14.41
N SER A 173 11.79 11.14 15.37
CA SER A 173 10.31 11.16 15.32
C SER A 173 9.66 12.52 15.02
N PRO A 174 10.20 13.69 15.40
CA PRO A 174 9.60 14.98 15.02
C PRO A 174 9.52 15.22 13.51
N LEU A 175 10.41 14.60 12.71
CA LEU A 175 10.43 14.74 11.25
C LEU A 175 9.50 13.72 10.55
N ALA A 176 9.07 12.67 11.26
CA ALA A 176 8.35 11.56 10.64
C ALA A 176 7.00 11.95 10.01
N PRO A 177 6.13 12.77 10.65
CA PRO A 177 4.84 13.11 10.05
C PRO A 177 4.96 13.88 8.74
N LEU A 178 5.99 14.72 8.59
CA LEU A 178 6.26 15.46 7.35
C LEU A 178 6.66 14.51 6.20
N LEU A 179 7.47 13.50 6.52
CA LEU A 179 7.90 12.48 5.56
C LEU A 179 6.75 11.54 5.16
N GLY A 180 5.82 11.29 6.07
CA GLY A 180 4.64 10.46 5.84
C GLY A 180 3.43 11.21 5.28
N ASP A 181 3.45 12.52 5.06
CA ASP A 181 2.23 13.24 4.67
C ASP A 181 1.80 12.93 3.21
N PRO A 182 0.65 12.26 2.98
CA PRO A 182 0.19 11.86 1.65
C PRO A 182 -0.26 13.04 0.78
N ARG A 183 -0.40 14.24 1.37
CA ARG A 183 -0.78 15.47 0.66
C ARG A 183 0.43 16.08 -0.05
N LEU A 184 1.66 15.78 0.36
CA LEU A 184 2.88 16.42 -0.14
C LEU A 184 3.48 15.64 -1.32
N ALA A 185 3.88 16.37 -2.38
CA ALA A 185 4.38 15.78 -3.62
C ALA A 185 5.86 15.35 -3.60
N VAL A 186 6.61 15.77 -2.58
CA VAL A 186 8.09 15.61 -2.55
C VAL A 186 8.53 14.53 -1.54
N THR A 187 7.66 14.13 -0.60
CA THR A 187 8.04 13.33 0.57
C THR A 187 7.46 11.90 0.60
N GLY A 188 6.48 11.57 -0.24
CA GLY A 188 5.79 10.27 -0.15
C GLY A 188 6.68 9.08 -0.53
N ILE A 189 6.84 8.13 0.39
CA ILE A 189 7.37 6.77 0.13
C ILE A 189 6.68 6.14 -1.09
N PHE A 190 5.39 6.43 -1.31
CA PHE A 190 4.63 6.04 -2.51
C PHE A 190 5.28 6.47 -3.84
N LEU A 191 5.91 7.65 -3.91
CA LEU A 191 6.64 8.10 -5.09
C LEU A 191 7.96 7.35 -5.26
N GLN A 192 8.56 6.89 -4.16
CA GLN A 192 9.75 6.05 -4.19
C GLN A 192 9.46 4.62 -4.62
N LEU A 193 8.22 4.12 -4.44
CA LEU A 193 7.78 2.90 -5.14
C LEU A 193 7.91 3.10 -6.65
N SER A 194 7.42 4.19 -7.23
CA SER A 194 7.53 4.40 -8.69
C SER A 194 8.95 4.64 -9.23
N ARG A 195 9.94 4.95 -8.38
CA ARG A 195 11.34 5.13 -8.78
C ARG A 195 12.21 3.88 -8.62
N VAL A 196 11.72 2.90 -7.85
CA VAL A 196 12.44 1.64 -7.55
C VAL A 196 11.75 0.46 -8.21
N LEU A 197 10.42 0.53 -8.39
CA LEU A 197 9.64 -0.49 -9.07
C LEU A 197 9.80 -0.34 -10.59
N PRO A 198 10.04 -1.42 -11.34
CA PRO A 198 10.28 -1.32 -12.77
C PRO A 198 9.02 -0.91 -13.54
N ASP A 199 9.22 -0.22 -14.67
CA ASP A 199 8.16 0.46 -15.42
C ASP A 199 7.34 -0.46 -16.36
N ARG A 200 7.57 -1.77 -16.36
CA ARG A 200 6.86 -2.71 -17.26
C ARG A 200 6.50 -4.01 -16.55
N TYR A 201 5.33 -4.53 -16.89
CA TYR A 201 4.83 -5.86 -16.50
C TYR A 201 4.74 -6.79 -17.73
N PRO A 202 5.02 -8.10 -17.57
CA PRO A 202 5.70 -8.70 -16.42
C PRO A 202 7.19 -8.32 -16.39
N LEU A 203 7.80 -8.42 -15.21
CA LEU A 203 9.25 -8.33 -15.09
C LEU A 203 9.91 -9.52 -15.81
N ARG A 204 10.95 -9.20 -16.59
CA ARG A 204 11.60 -10.18 -17.49
C ARG A 204 12.93 -10.69 -16.95
N GLU A 205 13.62 -9.86 -16.17
CA GLU A 205 14.91 -10.21 -15.60
C GLU A 205 14.73 -10.94 -14.26
N ASP A 206 15.75 -11.67 -13.82
CA ASP A 206 15.75 -12.31 -12.51
C ASP A 206 15.88 -11.28 -11.38
N LEU A 207 15.45 -11.65 -10.18
CA LEU A 207 15.50 -10.83 -8.98
C LEU A 207 16.90 -10.28 -8.69
N ASP A 208 17.94 -11.09 -8.90
CA ASP A 208 19.33 -10.69 -8.66
C ASP A 208 19.76 -9.55 -9.59
N TRP A 209 19.20 -9.46 -10.80
CA TRP A 209 19.43 -8.34 -11.71
C TRP A 209 18.87 -7.04 -11.14
N TYR A 210 17.63 -7.09 -10.61
CA TYR A 210 16.98 -5.92 -10.02
C TYR A 210 17.64 -5.49 -8.72
N VAL A 211 17.95 -6.44 -7.82
CA VAL A 211 18.64 -6.18 -6.56
C VAL A 211 20.07 -5.67 -6.79
N GLY A 212 20.77 -6.17 -7.81
CA GLY A 212 22.13 -5.76 -8.18
C GLY A 212 22.20 -4.35 -8.80
N ARG A 213 21.15 -3.91 -9.50
CA ARG A 213 21.03 -2.54 -10.03
C ARG A 213 20.53 -1.51 -9.01
N GLU A 214 19.94 -1.96 -7.90
CA GLU A 214 19.43 -1.07 -6.86
C GLU A 214 20.57 -0.47 -6.00
N ASN A 215 21.30 0.49 -6.58
CA ASN A 215 22.52 1.08 -6.00
C ASN A 215 22.29 2.35 -5.16
N GLY A 216 21.16 2.51 -4.46
CA GLY A 216 20.91 3.79 -3.78
C GLY A 216 19.93 3.79 -2.62
N PHE A 217 19.11 4.84 -2.61
CA PHE A 217 18.27 5.26 -1.49
C PHE A 217 17.22 4.22 -1.06
N GLY A 218 16.59 3.51 -2.01
CA GLY A 218 15.60 2.46 -1.74
C GLY A 218 16.17 1.36 -0.83
N ARG A 219 17.33 0.83 -1.20
CA ARG A 219 18.06 -0.16 -0.41
C ARG A 219 18.46 0.33 0.99
N VAL A 220 18.83 1.61 1.14
CA VAL A 220 19.12 2.20 2.46
C VAL A 220 17.86 2.31 3.31
N LEU A 221 16.74 2.74 2.73
CA LEU A 221 15.45 2.79 3.40
C LEU A 221 15.02 1.38 3.84
N ASP A 222 14.96 0.42 2.92
CA ASP A 222 14.40 -0.90 3.18
C ASP A 222 15.30 -1.73 4.10
N LEU A 223 16.61 -1.81 3.84
CA LEU A 223 17.53 -2.63 4.65
C LEU A 223 18.09 -1.91 5.88
N GLY A 224 18.20 -0.58 5.82
CA GLY A 224 18.83 0.24 6.86
C GLY A 224 17.83 0.79 7.88
N VAL A 225 16.64 1.21 7.43
CA VAL A 225 15.63 1.82 8.29
C VAL A 225 14.49 0.87 8.60
N ILE A 226 13.88 0.25 7.59
CA ILE A 226 12.65 -0.53 7.77
C ILE A 226 12.94 -1.94 8.29
N ARG A 227 13.88 -2.68 7.69
CA ARG A 227 14.20 -4.07 8.06
C ARG A 227 14.40 -4.28 9.57
N PRO A 228 15.18 -3.45 10.30
CA PRO A 228 15.35 -3.61 11.74
C PRO A 228 14.07 -3.44 12.58
N ARG A 229 12.98 -2.97 11.97
CA ARG A 229 11.71 -2.63 12.63
C ARG A 229 10.56 -3.52 12.18
N LEU A 230 10.80 -4.52 11.33
CA LEU A 230 9.72 -5.30 10.70
C LEU A 230 8.81 -5.96 11.73
N ASP A 231 9.35 -6.63 12.75
CA ASP A 231 8.52 -7.32 13.76
C ASP A 231 7.57 -6.36 14.47
N GLN A 232 8.10 -5.21 14.90
CA GLN A 232 7.31 -4.17 15.55
C GLN A 232 6.34 -3.51 14.58
N LEU A 233 6.74 -3.28 13.34
CA LEU A 233 5.93 -2.65 12.31
C LEU A 233 4.72 -3.52 11.96
N TYR A 234 4.91 -4.82 11.72
CA TYR A 234 3.84 -5.76 11.43
C TYR A 234 2.91 -5.93 12.63
N SER A 235 3.47 -6.12 13.83
CA SER A 235 2.69 -6.25 15.07
C SER A 235 1.87 -4.99 15.38
N TRP A 236 2.47 -3.81 15.23
CA TRP A 236 1.77 -2.53 15.41
C TRP A 236 0.70 -2.34 14.34
N SER A 237 1.00 -2.62 13.07
CA SER A 237 0.05 -2.45 11.97
C SER A 237 -1.15 -3.38 12.10
N ALA A 238 -0.95 -4.62 12.53
CA ALA A 238 -2.02 -5.58 12.76
C ALA A 238 -3.02 -5.07 13.81
N ARG A 239 -2.52 -4.47 14.90
CA ARG A 239 -3.35 -3.82 15.93
C ARG A 239 -4.00 -2.54 15.42
N GLU A 240 -3.22 -1.65 14.81
CA GLU A 240 -3.70 -0.35 14.31
C GLU A 240 -4.84 -0.52 13.30
N LEU A 241 -4.72 -1.48 12.39
CA LEU A 241 -5.73 -1.76 11.37
C LEU A 241 -6.81 -2.73 11.84
N SER A 242 -6.66 -3.33 13.03
CA SER A 242 -7.54 -4.37 13.55
C SER A 242 -7.67 -5.57 12.59
N ILE A 243 -6.52 -5.98 12.04
CA ILE A 243 -6.37 -7.12 11.12
C ILE A 243 -5.25 -8.02 11.68
N PRO A 244 -5.56 -8.94 12.62
CA PRO A 244 -4.56 -9.79 13.25
C PRO A 244 -3.81 -10.70 12.26
N GLU A 245 -4.44 -11.07 11.15
CA GLU A 245 -3.89 -11.91 10.08
C GLU A 245 -2.71 -11.25 9.35
N LEU A 246 -2.49 -9.94 9.54
CA LEU A 246 -1.33 -9.24 9.02
C LEU A 246 -0.03 -9.68 9.71
N ALA A 247 -0.04 -9.92 11.02
CA ALA A 247 1.19 -10.22 11.76
C ALA A 247 1.90 -11.51 11.27
N PRO A 248 1.18 -12.62 10.99
CA PRO A 248 1.78 -13.83 10.42
C PRO A 248 2.35 -13.69 8.99
N LEU A 249 2.15 -12.55 8.31
CA LEU A 249 2.79 -12.25 7.03
C LEU A 249 4.26 -11.85 7.18
N LEU A 250 4.77 -11.78 8.41
CA LEU A 250 6.20 -11.74 8.70
C LEU A 250 6.59 -13.02 9.43
N ARG A 251 7.58 -13.74 8.92
CA ARG A 251 8.12 -14.96 9.54
C ARG A 251 9.64 -14.89 9.57
N ASP A 252 10.23 -15.11 10.73
CA ASP A 252 11.68 -15.08 10.94
C ASP A 252 12.36 -13.80 10.39
N GLY A 253 11.66 -12.67 10.53
CA GLY A 253 12.13 -11.37 10.04
C GLY A 253 12.05 -11.17 8.52
N VAL A 254 11.36 -12.05 7.81
CA VAL A 254 11.14 -11.99 6.35
C VAL A 254 9.66 -11.84 6.01
N PRO A 255 9.31 -10.88 5.12
CA PRO A 255 7.97 -10.81 4.54
C PRO A 255 7.62 -12.11 3.80
N ALA A 256 6.56 -12.77 4.25
CA ALA A 256 6.18 -14.14 3.90
C ALA A 256 4.89 -14.20 3.05
N TYR A 257 4.41 -13.07 2.52
CA TYR A 257 3.21 -13.06 1.70
C TYR A 257 3.49 -13.68 0.33
N ALA A 258 2.92 -14.87 0.05
CA ALA A 258 3.24 -15.65 -1.16
C ALA A 258 4.75 -15.83 -1.38
N TRP A 259 5.53 -15.92 -0.31
CA TRP A 259 6.98 -16.00 -0.34
C TRP A 259 7.46 -17.17 0.53
N ASP A 260 8.45 -17.92 0.01
CA ASP A 260 9.08 -18.98 0.76
C ASP A 260 10.07 -18.38 1.78
N CYS A 261 9.83 -18.59 3.07
CA CYS A 261 10.67 -18.07 4.14
C CYS A 261 12.09 -18.66 4.15
N SER A 262 12.32 -19.79 3.47
CA SER A 262 13.68 -20.31 3.28
C SER A 262 14.51 -19.49 2.28
N ASP A 263 13.85 -18.75 1.37
CA ASP A 263 14.47 -17.83 0.42
C ASP A 263 14.80 -16.48 1.08
N MET A 264 15.76 -16.52 2.00
CA MET A 264 16.23 -15.38 2.79
C MET A 264 17.16 -14.45 2.00
N GLY A 265 17.75 -14.93 0.90
CA GLY A 265 18.82 -14.25 0.17
C GLY A 265 18.50 -12.80 -0.24
N PRO A 266 17.34 -12.54 -0.88
CA PRO A 266 16.94 -11.20 -1.32
C PRO A 266 16.73 -10.22 -0.16
N TRP A 267 16.29 -10.71 1.00
CA TRP A 267 16.03 -9.92 2.20
C TRP A 267 17.29 -9.75 3.07
N GLY A 268 18.25 -10.65 2.90
CA GLY A 268 19.35 -10.93 3.82
C GLY A 268 20.64 -10.19 3.55
N SER A 269 20.82 -9.52 2.40
CA SER A 269 22.15 -9.07 1.95
C SER A 269 22.94 -8.31 3.03
N SER A 270 24.23 -8.66 3.15
CA SER A 270 25.16 -8.03 4.09
C SER A 270 25.11 -6.50 3.97
N PRO A 271 24.81 -5.77 5.05
CA PRO A 271 24.66 -4.33 4.98
C PRO A 271 25.98 -3.68 4.58
N GLY A 272 25.95 -2.88 3.51
CA GLY A 272 27.05 -2.00 3.12
C GLY A 272 27.35 -0.95 4.21
N LEU A 273 28.46 -0.25 4.09
CA LEU A 273 28.93 0.71 5.11
C LEU A 273 27.87 1.77 5.45
N THR A 274 27.15 2.28 4.45
CA THR A 274 26.06 3.24 4.63
C THR A 274 24.89 2.67 5.43
N THR A 275 24.45 1.45 5.12
CA THR A 275 23.39 0.74 5.87
C THR A 275 23.78 0.52 7.33
N ARG A 276 25.05 0.19 7.61
CA ARG A 276 25.55 0.05 8.99
C ARG A 276 25.57 1.39 9.73
N ALA A 277 25.98 2.46 9.07
CA ALA A 277 25.94 3.81 9.63
C ALA A 277 24.50 4.24 9.95
N THR A 278 23.55 4.02 9.04
CA THR A 278 22.12 4.31 9.27
C THR A 278 21.58 3.55 10.49
N ARG A 279 21.93 2.26 10.65
CA ARG A 279 21.51 1.47 11.81
C ARG A 279 22.08 1.98 13.14
N ARG A 280 23.27 2.59 13.12
CA ARG A 280 23.86 3.24 14.30
C ARG A 280 23.15 4.55 14.64
N VAL A 281 22.79 5.34 13.63
CA VAL A 281 22.10 6.62 13.80
C VAL A 281 20.64 6.41 14.20
N LEU A 282 19.96 5.42 13.62
CA LEU A 282 18.56 5.09 13.85
C LEU A 282 18.42 3.66 14.38
N PRO A 283 18.86 3.38 15.63
CA PRO A 283 18.77 2.05 16.20
C PRO A 283 17.30 1.59 16.26
N PRO A 284 17.04 0.28 16.08
CA PRO A 284 15.69 -0.24 16.22
C PRO A 284 15.15 0.08 17.63
N PRO A 285 13.84 0.32 17.79
CA PRO A 285 13.27 0.52 19.11
C PRO A 285 13.56 -0.72 19.96
N LYS A 286 14.00 -0.54 21.20
CA LYS A 286 14.20 -1.66 22.12
C LYS A 286 12.84 -2.33 22.33
N PHE A 287 12.79 -3.66 22.24
CA PHE A 287 11.63 -4.41 22.69
C PHE A 287 11.36 -4.05 24.15
N VAL A 288 10.27 -3.34 24.41
CA VAL A 288 9.69 -3.29 25.75
C VAL A 288 8.73 -4.46 25.76
N ALA A 289 9.13 -5.51 26.48
CA ALA A 289 8.28 -6.67 26.75
C ALA A 289 7.03 -6.25 27.53
#